data_AF-A0AAJ6YEJ1-F1
#
_entry.id   AF-A0AAJ6YEJ1-F1
#
_cell.length_a   1.000
_cell.length_b   1.000
_cell.length_c   1.000
_cell.angle_alpha   90.00
_cell.angle_beta   90.00
_cell.angle_gamma   90.00
#
_symmetry.space_group_name_H-M   'P 1'
#
loop_
_entity.id
_entity.type
_entity.pdbx_description
1 polymer ?
#
loop_
_entity_poly.entity_id
_entity_poly.type
_entity_poly.pdbx_seq_one_letter_code
_entity_poly.pdbx_strand_id
1 'polypeptide(L)'
;MNTTWMNNVAVPQVKIIEQPSSKGTRFRYECEGRFSNNILGASGKKSFPTIRIINYNGPLSIIVSCVTKDLPYRPHPHKLVNGNDIQEHGICLFRIPENNKHDISFRHLSVQCTAKRNIIKSLAERERVQIDPFKSKCIIIL
;
A
#
# COMPACT_ATOMS: atom_id res chain seq x y z
N MET A 1 -38.96 24.43 19.53
CA MET A 1 -37.61 25.03 19.66
C MET A 1 -36.69 23.97 20.27
N ASN A 2 -35.53 23.54 19.78
CA ASN A 2 -34.75 23.70 18.56
C ASN A 2 -33.77 22.49 18.53
N THR A 3 -33.70 21.83 17.37
CA THR A 3 -32.46 21.42 16.68
C THR A 3 -31.43 20.51 17.39
N THR A 4 -31.45 19.21 17.05
CA THR A 4 -30.21 18.41 16.90
C THR A 4 -30.35 17.36 15.81
N TRP A 5 -30.56 17.83 14.58
CA TRP A 5 -30.20 17.10 13.36
C TRP A 5 -28.67 17.11 13.24
N MET A 6 -27.96 16.45 14.14
CA MET A 6 -26.57 16.10 13.87
C MET A 6 -26.63 14.93 12.90
N ASN A 7 -26.59 15.29 11.61
CA ASN A 7 -26.20 14.39 10.55
C ASN A 7 -25.03 13.56 11.06
N ASN A 8 -25.29 12.27 11.28
CA ASN A 8 -24.32 11.28 11.68
C ASN A 8 -23.43 11.05 10.45
N VAL A 9 -22.59 12.03 10.12
CA VAL A 9 -21.69 11.98 8.97
C VAL A 9 -20.63 10.95 9.33
N ALA A 10 -20.87 9.72 8.89
CA ALA A 10 -20.02 8.60 9.19
C ALA A 10 -18.60 8.90 8.69
N VAL A 11 -17.60 8.72 9.55
CA VAL A 11 -16.20 9.05 9.26
C VAL A 11 -15.69 8.12 8.15
N PRO A 12 -14.99 8.65 7.12
CA PRO A 12 -14.30 7.84 6.12
C PRO A 12 -13.33 6.85 6.76
N GLN A 13 -13.44 5.57 6.37
CA GLN A 13 -12.61 4.50 6.92
C GLN A 13 -12.09 3.58 5.83
N VAL A 14 -10.91 3.02 6.07
CA VAL A 14 -10.32 1.97 5.24
C VAL A 14 -10.34 0.67 6.02
N LYS A 15 -10.89 -0.38 5.43
CA LYS A 15 -10.88 -1.74 6.00
C LYS A 15 -10.15 -2.69 5.07
N ILE A 16 -9.18 -3.44 5.58
CA ILE A 16 -8.60 -4.54 4.81
C ILE A 16 -9.60 -5.69 4.81
N ILE A 17 -10.09 -6.07 3.63
CA ILE A 17 -11.04 -7.19 3.48
C ILE A 17 -10.34 -8.48 3.07
N GLU A 18 -9.18 -8.39 2.43
CA GLU A 18 -8.32 -9.50 2.07
C GLU A 18 -6.88 -9.13 2.39
N GLN A 19 -6.27 -9.82 3.37
CA GLN A 19 -4.89 -9.59 3.79
C GLN A 19 -3.90 -10.16 2.76
N PRO A 20 -2.66 -9.65 2.69
CA PRO A 20 -1.61 -10.33 1.94
C PRO A 20 -1.32 -11.71 2.54
N SER A 21 -0.99 -12.67 1.68
CA SER A 21 -0.61 -14.02 2.06
C SER A 21 0.66 -14.01 2.91
N SER A 22 0.60 -14.64 4.08
CA SER A 22 1.77 -14.91 4.92
C SER A 22 2.68 -15.99 4.34
N LYS A 23 2.15 -16.86 3.47
CA LYS A 23 2.93 -17.83 2.70
C LYS A 23 3.58 -17.08 1.54
N GLY A 24 4.80 -16.61 1.81
CA GLY A 24 5.48 -15.62 0.98
C GLY A 24 5.85 -16.14 -0.41
N THR A 25 5.47 -15.36 -1.42
CA THR A 25 6.17 -15.36 -2.71
C THR A 25 7.58 -14.81 -2.47
N ARG A 26 8.60 -15.53 -2.97
CA ARG A 26 10.01 -15.15 -2.78
C ARG A 26 10.26 -13.75 -3.33
N PHE A 27 10.61 -12.81 -2.46
CA PHE A 27 11.05 -11.48 -2.87
C PHE A 27 12.30 -11.57 -3.73
N ARG A 28 12.41 -10.68 -4.72
CA ARG A 28 13.46 -10.71 -5.74
C ARG A 28 14.33 -9.47 -5.65
N TYR A 29 15.62 -9.63 -5.87
CA TYR A 29 16.54 -8.50 -6.02
C TYR A 29 16.40 -7.87 -7.42
N GLU A 30 16.71 -6.58 -7.51
CA GLU A 30 16.74 -5.83 -8.76
C GLU A 30 17.65 -6.48 -9.83
N CYS A 31 18.78 -7.04 -9.42
CA CYS A 31 19.72 -7.69 -10.33
C CYS A 31 19.24 -9.04 -10.92
N GLU A 32 18.13 -9.60 -10.45
CA GLU A 32 17.58 -10.86 -10.97
C GLU A 32 16.82 -10.67 -12.30
N GLY A 33 16.62 -9.43 -12.76
CA GLY A 33 16.05 -9.11 -14.07
C GLY A 33 14.59 -9.55 -14.28
N ARG A 34 13.94 -10.06 -13.23
CA ARG A 34 12.53 -10.46 -13.20
C ARG A 34 11.87 -9.84 -11.98
N PHE A 35 10.67 -9.27 -12.16
CA PHE A 35 9.85 -8.88 -11.03
C PHE A 35 9.46 -10.11 -10.21
N SER A 36 9.31 -9.94 -8.88
CA SER A 36 8.80 -11.02 -8.04
C SER A 36 7.39 -11.39 -8.47
N ASN A 37 6.97 -12.61 -8.13
CA ASN A 37 5.59 -13.02 -8.27
C ASN A 37 4.70 -12.06 -7.46
N ASN A 38 3.51 -11.80 -7.98
CA ASN A 38 2.55 -10.90 -7.33
C ASN A 38 2.31 -11.31 -5.86
N ILE A 39 2.11 -10.32 -5.00
CA ILE A 39 1.59 -10.49 -3.66
C ILE A 39 0.17 -11.05 -3.81
N LEU A 40 -0.02 -12.24 -3.24
CA LEU A 40 -1.31 -12.92 -3.24
C LEU A 40 -2.10 -12.56 -1.99
N GLY A 41 -3.40 -12.75 -2.04
CA GLY A 41 -4.26 -12.70 -0.86
C GLY A 41 -4.12 -13.96 0.02
N ALA A 42 -4.43 -13.81 1.30
CA ALA A 42 -4.42 -14.87 2.29
C ALA A 42 -5.36 -16.05 1.93
N SER A 43 -6.43 -15.78 1.19
CA SER A 43 -7.40 -16.76 0.68
C SER A 43 -6.83 -17.67 -0.42
N GLY A 44 -5.66 -17.35 -0.98
CA GLY A 44 -4.89 -18.23 -1.87
C GLY A 44 -4.56 -17.67 -3.25
N LYS A 45 -4.18 -18.55 -4.18
CA LYS A 45 -3.47 -18.23 -5.44
C LYS A 45 -4.22 -17.37 -6.46
N LYS A 46 -5.54 -17.20 -6.32
CA LYS A 46 -6.36 -16.34 -7.20
C LYS A 46 -6.86 -15.06 -6.51
N SER A 47 -6.53 -14.89 -5.24
CA SER A 47 -6.91 -13.72 -4.44
C SER A 47 -5.75 -12.72 -4.38
N PHE A 48 -6.07 -11.45 -4.13
CA PHE A 48 -5.10 -10.36 -4.04
C PHE A 48 -5.45 -9.50 -2.83
N PRO A 49 -4.45 -8.84 -2.20
CA PRO A 49 -4.70 -7.89 -1.13
C PRO A 49 -5.76 -6.88 -1.56
N THR A 50 -6.81 -6.74 -0.77
CA THR A 50 -7.97 -5.92 -1.13
C THR A 50 -8.42 -5.12 0.09
N ILE A 51 -8.67 -3.84 -0.13
CA ILE A 51 -9.27 -2.94 0.86
C ILE A 51 -10.69 -2.57 0.45
N ARG A 52 -11.47 -2.12 1.43
CA ARG A 52 -12.77 -1.48 1.26
C ARG A 52 -12.74 -0.07 1.83
N ILE A 53 -13.16 0.89 1.04
CA ILE A 53 -13.39 2.27 1.47
C ILE A 53 -14.84 2.40 1.94
N ILE A 54 -15.03 2.80 3.19
CA ILE A 54 -16.32 2.90 3.87
C ILE A 54 -16.60 4.38 4.15
N ASN A 55 -17.85 4.81 3.95
CA ASN A 55 -18.32 6.18 4.20
C ASN A 55 -17.59 7.27 3.39
N TYR A 56 -17.09 6.93 2.21
CA TYR A 56 -16.49 7.88 1.29
C TYR A 56 -16.83 7.50 -0.15
N ASN A 57 -17.29 8.49 -0.90
CA ASN A 57 -17.58 8.39 -2.32
C ASN A 57 -16.99 9.61 -3.00
N GLY A 58 -16.09 9.42 -3.95
CA GLY A 58 -15.27 10.47 -4.53
C GLY A 58 -13.95 9.94 -5.09
N PRO A 59 -13.24 10.77 -5.87
CA PRO A 59 -11.92 10.42 -6.36
C PRO A 59 -10.92 10.33 -5.20
N LEU A 60 -10.13 9.26 -5.15
CA LEU A 60 -9.15 9.03 -4.08
C LEU A 60 -7.81 8.58 -4.61
N SER A 61 -6.76 8.90 -3.87
CA SER A 61 -5.39 8.45 -4.11
C SER A 61 -4.93 7.59 -2.94
N ILE A 62 -4.51 6.37 -3.21
CA ILE A 62 -4.00 5.42 -2.23
C ILE A 62 -2.51 5.24 -2.44
N ILE A 63 -1.74 5.42 -1.38
CA ILE A 63 -0.32 5.11 -1.36
C ILE A 63 -0.12 3.81 -0.59
N VAL A 64 0.53 2.84 -1.23
CA VAL A 64 0.93 1.57 -0.61
C VAL A 64 2.45 1.56 -0.47
N SER A 65 2.92 1.29 0.74
CA SER A 65 4.36 1.26 1.05
C SER A 65 4.69 0.16 2.08
N CYS A 66 5.91 -0.36 2.02
CA CYS A 66 6.40 -1.34 2.98
C CYS A 66 6.93 -0.64 4.25
N VAL A 67 6.62 -1.20 5.41
CA VAL A 67 7.12 -0.73 6.72
C VAL A 67 7.72 -1.87 7.54
N THR A 68 8.39 -1.54 8.63
CA THR A 68 8.90 -2.53 9.59
C THR A 68 7.75 -3.26 10.28
N LYS A 69 7.93 -4.54 10.62
CA LYS A 69 6.90 -5.34 11.31
C LYS A 69 6.61 -4.86 12.73
N ASP A 70 7.65 -4.44 13.44
CA ASP A 70 7.58 -4.13 14.87
C ASP A 70 7.42 -2.62 15.12
N LEU A 71 6.79 -2.29 16.25
CA LEU A 71 6.62 -0.92 16.72
C LEU A 71 7.96 -0.33 17.20
N PRO A 72 8.25 0.97 16.95
CA PRO A 72 7.50 1.88 16.10
C PRO A 72 7.68 1.51 14.62
N TYR A 73 6.57 1.49 13.87
CA TYR A 73 6.60 1.22 12.44
C TYR A 73 7.38 2.30 11.69
N ARG A 74 8.34 1.89 10.86
CA ARG A 74 9.23 2.77 10.09
C ARG A 74 9.22 2.40 8.61
N PRO A 75 9.48 3.34 7.69
CA PRO A 75 9.65 3.03 6.28
C PRO A 75 10.69 1.92 6.06
N HIS A 76 10.31 0.85 5.37
CA HIS A 76 11.19 -0.31 5.14
C HIS A 76 12.02 -0.12 3.88
N PRO A 77 13.33 -0.48 3.83
CA PRO A 77 14.19 -0.26 2.66
C PRO A 77 13.73 -0.96 1.37
N HIS A 78 12.89 -1.99 1.42
CA HIS A 78 12.40 -2.70 0.23
C HIS A 78 11.37 -1.88 -0.55
N LYS A 79 11.44 -1.98 -1.87
CA LYS A 79 10.57 -1.21 -2.77
C LYS A 79 9.32 -2.04 -3.08
N LEU A 80 8.17 -1.39 -3.09
CA LEU A 80 6.96 -1.94 -3.67
C LEU A 80 6.94 -1.61 -5.17
N VAL A 81 6.63 -2.60 -5.99
CA VAL A 81 6.67 -2.48 -7.45
C VAL A 81 5.34 -2.94 -8.03
N ASN A 82 4.76 -2.16 -8.93
CA ASN A 82 3.61 -2.56 -9.71
C ASN A 82 4.10 -2.87 -11.13
N GLY A 83 3.84 -4.08 -11.65
CA GLY A 83 4.40 -4.58 -12.90
C GLY A 83 4.16 -3.72 -14.15
N ASN A 84 3.22 -2.76 -14.09
CA ASN A 84 2.82 -1.91 -15.20
C ASN A 84 3.08 -0.41 -14.99
N ASP A 85 3.49 0.04 -13.79
CA ASP A 85 3.63 1.47 -13.48
C ASP A 85 5.08 1.88 -13.21
N ILE A 86 5.37 3.14 -13.51
CA ILE A 86 6.65 3.78 -13.19
C ILE A 86 6.78 3.82 -11.67
N GLN A 87 7.89 3.28 -11.16
CA GLN A 87 8.19 3.31 -9.73
C GLN A 87 8.51 4.73 -9.29
N GLU A 88 7.60 5.35 -8.57
CA GLU A 88 7.90 6.56 -7.83
C GLU A 88 8.44 6.15 -6.45
N HIS A 89 9.76 6.29 -6.26
CA HIS A 89 10.40 6.29 -4.95
C HIS A 89 10.19 5.02 -4.08
N GLY A 90 9.85 3.88 -4.71
CA GLY A 90 9.66 2.60 -4.03
C GLY A 90 8.29 2.42 -3.36
N ILE A 91 7.30 3.24 -3.74
CA ILE A 91 5.89 3.09 -3.38
C ILE A 91 5.02 2.80 -4.60
N CYS A 92 3.77 2.42 -4.37
CA CYS A 92 2.75 2.37 -5.41
C CYS A 92 1.60 3.33 -5.10
N LEU A 93 1.34 4.25 -6.04
CA LEU A 93 0.24 5.20 -5.98
C LEU A 93 -0.91 4.69 -6.87
N PHE A 94 -2.08 4.48 -6.29
CA PHE A 94 -3.30 4.09 -6.99
C PHE A 94 -4.27 5.26 -7.01
N ARG A 95 -4.59 5.77 -8.21
CA ARG A 95 -5.62 6.78 -8.41
C ARG A 95 -6.94 6.10 -8.76
N ILE A 96 -7.94 6.26 -7.90
CA ILE A 96 -9.24 5.63 -8.06
C ILE A 96 -10.27 6.70 -8.42
N PRO A 97 -10.92 6.61 -9.60
CA PRO A 97 -11.96 7.54 -9.99
C PRO A 97 -13.25 7.33 -9.18
N GLU A 98 -14.09 8.36 -9.16
CA GLU A 98 -15.33 8.43 -8.38
C GLU A 98 -16.33 7.29 -8.65
N ASN A 99 -16.33 6.72 -9.85
CA ASN A 99 -17.27 5.66 -10.25
C ASN A 99 -16.82 4.22 -9.93
N ASN A 100 -15.72 4.04 -9.20
CA ASN A 100 -15.21 2.70 -8.92
C ASN A 100 -15.79 2.09 -7.63
N LYS A 101 -15.86 0.75 -7.66
CA LYS A 101 -16.25 -0.11 -6.54
C LYS A 101 -15.56 0.33 -5.24
N HIS A 102 -16.30 0.28 -4.13
CA HIS A 102 -15.76 0.48 -2.78
C HIS A 102 -14.60 -0.48 -2.46
N ASP A 103 -14.47 -1.59 -3.21
CA ASP A 103 -13.43 -2.60 -3.08
C ASP A 103 -12.30 -2.38 -4.08
N ILE A 104 -11.09 -2.18 -3.55
CA ILE A 104 -9.89 -1.90 -4.33
C ILE A 104 -8.92 -3.04 -4.12
N SER A 105 -8.76 -3.87 -5.15
CA SER A 105 -7.82 -5.00 -5.16
C SER A 105 -6.49 -4.59 -5.79
N PHE A 106 -5.41 -4.79 -5.05
CA PHE A 106 -4.07 -4.46 -5.50
C PHE A 106 -3.46 -5.63 -6.29
N ARG A 107 -3.76 -5.67 -7.59
CA ARG A 107 -3.17 -6.64 -8.52
C ARG A 107 -1.79 -6.19 -8.99
N HIS A 108 -0.97 -7.16 -9.41
CA HIS A 108 0.38 -6.93 -9.96
C HIS A 108 1.35 -6.20 -9.02
N LEU A 109 1.06 -6.16 -7.71
CA LEU A 109 1.99 -5.70 -6.69
C LEU A 109 3.03 -6.78 -6.39
N SER A 110 4.29 -6.38 -6.31
CA SER A 110 5.40 -7.24 -5.96
C SER A 110 6.39 -6.49 -5.05
N VAL A 111 7.15 -7.22 -4.24
CA VAL A 111 8.20 -6.63 -3.39
C VAL A 111 9.57 -6.87 -4.02
N GLN A 112 10.32 -5.78 -4.21
CA GLN A 112 11.71 -5.81 -4.66
C GLN A 112 12.65 -5.59 -3.48
N CYS A 113 13.50 -6.58 -3.23
CA CYS A 113 14.51 -6.54 -2.20
C CYS A 113 15.60 -5.54 -2.55
N THR A 114 15.82 -4.60 -1.64
CA THR A 114 16.96 -3.68 -1.69
C THR A 114 18.20 -4.40 -1.16
N ALA A 115 19.27 -4.43 -1.96
CA ALA A 115 20.56 -4.98 -1.53
C ALA A 115 21.14 -4.17 -0.35
N LYS A 116 21.90 -4.83 0.53
CA LYS A 116 22.45 -4.20 1.76
C LYS A 116 23.18 -2.88 1.47
N ARG A 117 24.01 -2.84 0.43
CA ARG A 117 24.73 -1.64 -0.03
C ARG A 117 23.84 -0.46 -0.40
N ASN A 118 22.59 -0.71 -0.78
CA ASN A 118 21.64 0.29 -1.26
C ASN A 118 20.60 0.69 -0.21
N ILE A 119 20.66 0.13 1.02
CA ILE A 119 19.69 0.41 2.09
C ILE A 119 19.66 1.89 2.42
N ILE A 120 20.84 2.50 2.65
CA ILE A 120 20.96 3.91 3.04
C ILE A 120 20.36 4.81 1.95
N LYS A 121 20.74 4.58 0.69
CA LYS A 121 20.20 5.33 -0.46
C LYS A 121 18.68 5.19 -0.56
N SER A 122 18.14 3.99 -0.35
CA SER A 122 16.70 3.76 -0.42
C SER A 122 15.93 4.43 0.72
N LEU A 123 16.48 4.48 1.93
CA LEU A 123 15.87 5.16 3.06
C LEU A 123 15.94 6.69 2.89
N ALA A 124 17.09 7.22 2.46
CA ALA A 124 17.24 8.65 2.15
C ALA A 124 16.24 9.11 1.07
N GLU A 125 15.99 8.27 0.06
CA GLU A 125 14.99 8.60 -0.95
C GLU A 125 13.58 8.68 -0.37
N ARG A 126 13.18 7.76 0.53
CA ARG A 126 11.88 7.80 1.23
C ARG A 126 11.72 9.03 2.11
N GLU A 127 12.79 9.43 2.79
CA GLU A 127 12.83 10.64 3.60
C GLU A 127 12.68 11.89 2.75
N ARG A 128 13.39 11.96 1.60
CA ARG A 128 13.31 13.08 0.65
C ARG A 128 11.89 13.32 0.14
N VAL A 129 11.12 12.25 -0.09
CA VAL A 129 9.73 12.34 -0.54
C VAL A 129 8.71 12.42 0.60
N GLN A 130 9.18 12.50 1.85
CA GLN A 130 8.35 12.62 3.06
C GLN A 130 7.28 11.53 3.20
N ILE A 131 7.56 10.32 2.72
CA ILE A 131 6.67 9.18 2.84
C ILE A 131 6.97 8.48 4.17
N ASP A 132 6.29 8.91 5.23
CA ASP A 132 6.22 8.23 6.52
C ASP A 132 4.75 8.12 6.95
N PRO A 133 4.08 6.98 6.77
CA PRO A 133 2.66 6.84 7.09
C PRO A 133 2.32 7.01 8.58
N PHE A 134 3.32 6.97 9.48
CA PHE A 134 3.13 7.07 10.93
C PHE A 134 3.57 8.41 11.52
N LYS A 135 4.14 9.30 10.70
CA LYS A 135 4.40 10.71 11.05
C LYS A 135 3.74 11.70 10.07
N SER A 136 3.27 11.23 8.92
CA SER A 136 2.58 11.97 7.87
C SER A 136 1.28 11.24 7.48
N LYS A 137 0.21 11.99 7.21
CA LYS A 137 -1.16 11.50 6.96
C LYS A 137 -1.31 10.71 5.64
N CYS A 138 -0.81 9.48 5.55
CA CYS A 138 -1.09 8.58 4.41
C CYS A 138 -1.27 7.13 4.85
N ILE A 139 -2.36 6.51 4.37
CA ILE A 139 -2.90 5.24 4.84
C ILE A 139 -2.79 4.20 3.72
N ILE A 140 -1.92 3.19 3.91
CA ILE A 140 -2.12 1.73 3.73
C ILE A 140 -0.75 1.04 3.77
N ILE A 141 -0.67 0.00 4.59
CA ILE A 141 0.53 -0.78 4.86
C ILE A 141 0.24 -2.23 4.51
N LEU A 142 1.14 -2.84 3.74
CA LEU A 142 1.25 -4.29 3.58
C LEU A 142 2.51 -4.78 4.29
#